data_AF-A0A9Q0FQD0-F1
#
_entry.id   AF-A0A9Q0FQD0-F1
#
_cell.length_a   1.000
_cell.length_b   1.000
_cell.length_c   1.000
_cell.angle_alpha   90.00
_cell.angle_beta   90.00
_cell.angle_gamma   90.00
#
_symmetry.space_group_name_H-M   'P 1'
#
loop_
_entity.id
_entity.type
_entity.pdbx_description
1 polymer ?
#
loop_
_entity_poly.entity_id
_entity_poly.type
_entity_poly.pdbx_seq_one_letter_code
_entity_poly.pdbx_strand_id
1 'polypeptide(L)'
;MRISNGFEVVLPDKATMEHTIIPAIEALDRKDMTGARNLLRIALQVLLVRAVNTVILASDDMRDLLPQDDPLLKKCIDPMDALARSTIKWAQAAGKGK
;
A
#
# COMPACT_ATOMS: atom_id res chain seq x y z
N MET A 1 21.85 1.44 10.04
CA MET A 1 20.49 2.03 9.95
C MET A 1 19.66 1.44 11.10
N ARG A 2 19.05 2.29 11.93
CA ARG A 2 18.43 1.86 13.20
C ARG A 2 17.05 1.25 12.91
N ILE A 3 16.89 -0.04 13.22
CA ILE A 3 15.68 -0.80 12.93
C ILE A 3 14.69 -0.61 14.09
N SER A 4 13.74 0.33 13.97
CA SER A 4 12.59 0.31 14.88
C SER A 4 11.66 -0.84 14.45
N ASN A 5 11.40 -1.77 15.36
CA ASN A 5 10.49 -2.93 15.20
C ASN A 5 10.98 -4.12 14.36
N GLY A 6 12.27 -4.20 14.00
CA GLY A 6 12.81 -5.40 13.32
C GLY A 6 12.47 -5.52 11.83
N PHE A 7 11.96 -4.47 11.18
CA PHE A 7 11.63 -4.47 9.76
C PHE A 7 12.70 -3.82 8.89
N GLU A 8 12.99 -4.44 7.76
CA GLU A 8 13.73 -3.82 6.67
C GLU A 8 12.77 -3.13 5.70
N VAL A 9 13.02 -1.86 5.40
CA VAL A 9 12.20 -1.09 4.46
C VAL A 9 12.86 -1.11 3.10
N VAL A 10 12.13 -1.63 2.11
CA VAL A 10 12.55 -1.67 0.71
C VAL A 10 11.70 -0.67 -0.07
N LEU A 11 12.35 0.25 -0.79
CA LEU A 11 11.70 1.17 -1.71
C LEU A 11 11.77 0.65 -3.14
N PRO A 12 10.82 1.04 -4.02
CA PRO A 12 10.97 0.87 -5.45
C PRO A 12 12.28 1.52 -5.91
N ASP A 13 12.97 0.89 -6.85
CA ASP A 13 14.16 1.51 -7.45
C ASP A 13 13.75 2.67 -8.37
N LYS A 14 14.75 3.43 -8.83
CA LYS A 14 14.53 4.61 -9.67
C LYS A 14 13.71 4.28 -10.93
N ALA A 15 14.04 3.18 -11.61
CA ALA A 15 13.34 2.78 -12.82
C ALA A 15 11.86 2.42 -12.54
N THR A 16 11.60 1.72 -11.44
CA THR A 16 10.23 1.42 -10.99
C THR A 16 9.48 2.70 -10.64
N MET A 17 10.13 3.65 -9.97
CA MET A 17 9.52 4.96 -9.68
C MET A 17 9.14 5.71 -10.96
N GLU A 18 10.08 5.87 -11.90
CA GLU A 18 9.93 6.68 -13.11
C GLU A 18 9.00 6.06 -14.16
N HIS A 19 8.95 4.73 -14.25
CA HIS A 19 8.20 4.04 -15.31
C HIS A 19 6.92 3.37 -14.83
N THR A 20 6.69 3.25 -13.52
CA THR A 20 5.47 2.62 -13.00
C THR A 20 4.74 3.48 -11.98
N ILE A 21 5.39 3.89 -10.89
CA ILE A 21 4.71 4.61 -9.80
C ILE A 21 4.27 6.01 -10.22
N ILE A 22 5.19 6.83 -10.75
CA ILE A 22 4.86 8.19 -11.20
C ILE A 22 3.80 8.15 -12.32
N PRO A 23 3.94 7.31 -13.37
CA PRO A 23 2.90 7.18 -14.39
C PRO A 23 1.56 6.67 -13.87
N ALA A 24 1.54 5.83 -12.82
CA ALA A 24 0.28 5.37 -12.21
C ALA A 24 -0.47 6.53 -11.54
N ILE A 25 0.25 7.40 -10.84
CA ILE A 25 -0.30 8.62 -10.23
C ILE A 25 -0.83 9.54 -11.32
N GLU A 26 -0.04 9.80 -12.37
CA GLU A 26 -0.48 10.66 -13.47
C GLU A 26 -1.69 10.07 -14.23
N ALA A 27 -1.77 8.75 -14.40
CA ALA A 27 -2.93 8.09 -14.97
C ALA A 27 -4.17 8.28 -14.08
N LEU A 28 -4.00 8.22 -12.77
CA LEU A 28 -5.06 8.45 -11.81
C LEU A 28 -5.55 9.90 -11.84
N ASP A 29 -4.66 10.88 -11.93
CA ASP A 29 -4.99 12.30 -12.10
C ASP A 29 -5.83 12.54 -13.37
N ARG A 30 -5.54 11.79 -14.44
CA ARG A 30 -6.31 11.79 -15.69
C ARG A 30 -7.58 10.93 -15.64
N LYS A 31 -7.89 10.32 -14.49
CA LYS A 31 -9.01 9.38 -14.28
C LYS A 31 -8.94 8.11 -15.12
N ASP A 32 -7.75 7.75 -15.61
CA ASP A 32 -7.49 6.47 -16.27
C ASP A 32 -7.24 5.38 -15.22
N MET A 33 -8.34 4.89 -14.64
CA MET A 33 -8.31 3.86 -13.59
C MET A 33 -7.67 2.55 -14.07
N THR A 34 -7.85 2.19 -15.34
CA THR A 34 -7.31 0.95 -15.90
C THR A 34 -5.80 1.05 -16.07
N GLY A 35 -5.31 2.17 -16.62
CA GLY A 35 -3.88 2.44 -16.75
C GLY A 35 -3.20 2.50 -15.39
N ALA A 36 -3.76 3.26 -14.45
CA ALA A 36 -3.25 3.39 -13.09
C ALA A 36 -3.18 2.02 -12.37
N ARG A 37 -4.26 1.21 -12.46
CA ARG A 37 -4.31 -0.14 -11.90
C ARG A 37 -3.22 -1.05 -12.48
N ASN A 38 -3.06 -1.07 -13.80
CA ASN A 38 -2.08 -1.95 -14.46
C ASN A 38 -0.65 -1.59 -14.03
N LEU A 39 -0.33 -0.30 -14.00
CA LEU A 39 0.97 0.19 -13.57
C LEU A 39 1.24 -0.11 -12.09
N LEU A 40 0.24 0.07 -11.22
CA LEU A 40 0.34 -0.29 -9.81
C LEU A 40 0.60 -1.80 -9.64
N ARG A 41 -0.10 -2.65 -10.38
CA ARG A 41 0.10 -4.12 -10.32
C ARG A 41 1.53 -4.50 -10.71
N ILE A 42 2.10 -3.86 -11.73
CA ILE A 42 3.50 -4.08 -12.13
C ILE A 42 4.44 -3.65 -11.00
N ALA A 43 4.25 -2.46 -10.43
CA ALA A 43 5.10 -1.95 -9.35
C ALA A 43 5.08 -2.86 -8.11
N LEU A 44 3.89 -3.35 -7.73
CA LEU A 44 3.73 -4.31 -6.64
C LEU A 44 4.47 -5.62 -6.93
N GLN A 45 4.35 -6.15 -8.14
CA GLN A 45 5.04 -7.37 -8.53
C GLN A 45 6.56 -7.22 -8.48
N VAL A 46 7.11 -6.07 -8.91
CA VAL A 46 8.55 -5.80 -8.80
C VAL A 46 9.02 -5.86 -7.35
N LEU A 47 8.28 -5.27 -6.41
CA LEU A 47 8.61 -5.36 -4.98
C LEU A 47 8.51 -6.79 -4.46
N LEU A 48 7.47 -7.54 -4.83
CA LEU A 48 7.27 -8.92 -4.39
C LEU A 48 8.36 -9.87 -4.89
N VAL A 49 8.85 -9.70 -6.13
CA VAL A 49 9.97 -10.48 -6.68
C VAL A 49 11.27 -10.18 -5.94
N ARG A 50 11.40 -9.00 -5.32
CA ARG A 50 12.52 -8.60 -4.45
C ARG A 50 12.39 -9.10 -3.01
N ALA A 51 11.59 -10.16 -2.79
CA ALA A 51 11.33 -10.78 -1.49
C ALA A 51 10.67 -9.87 -0.44
N VAL A 52 9.97 -8.81 -0.88
CA VAL A 52 9.11 -8.03 0.02
C VAL A 52 7.91 -8.87 0.43
N ASN A 53 7.72 -9.05 1.73
CA ASN A 53 6.61 -9.86 2.26
C ASN A 53 5.27 -9.11 2.28
N THR A 54 5.34 -7.80 2.50
CA THR A 54 4.20 -6.89 2.65
C THR A 54 4.54 -5.52 2.09
N VAL A 55 3.63 -4.94 1.33
CA VAL A 55 3.74 -3.59 0.76
C VAL A 55 2.83 -2.63 1.53
N ILE A 56 3.32 -1.43 1.84
CA ILE A 56 2.51 -0.38 2.47
C ILE A 56 1.97 0.52 1.36
N LEU A 57 0.65 0.59 1.21
CA LEU A 57 -0.02 1.53 0.32
C LEU A 57 -0.20 2.86 1.06
N ALA A 58 0.83 3.70 1.02
CA ALA A 58 0.86 4.97 1.77
C ALA A 58 0.10 6.13 1.10
N SER A 59 -0.71 5.84 0.08
CA SER A 59 -1.51 6.79 -0.66
C SER A 59 -2.94 6.26 -0.76
N ASP A 60 -3.90 7.04 -0.25
CA ASP A 60 -5.33 6.68 -0.27
C ASP A 60 -5.83 6.54 -1.72
N ASP A 61 -5.33 7.37 -2.63
CA ASP A 61 -5.65 7.35 -4.05
C ASP A 61 -5.31 5.99 -4.70
N MET A 62 -4.26 5.31 -4.23
CA MET A 62 -3.86 4.00 -4.76
C MET A 62 -4.65 2.82 -4.16
N ARG A 63 -5.32 3.01 -3.02
CA ARG A 63 -6.05 1.95 -2.32
C ARG A 63 -7.16 1.36 -3.20
N ASP A 64 -7.91 2.23 -3.87
CA ASP A 64 -9.11 1.85 -4.63
C ASP A 64 -8.80 1.39 -6.06
N LEU A 65 -7.52 1.35 -6.44
CA LEU A 65 -7.11 0.89 -7.76
C LEU A 65 -7.24 -0.62 -7.92
N LEU A 66 -6.99 -1.42 -6.88
CA LEU A 66 -7.11 -2.88 -6.97
C LEU A 66 -8.54 -3.35 -6.62
N PRO A 67 -9.14 -4.26 -7.42
CA PRO A 67 -10.38 -4.92 -7.04
C PRO A 67 -10.26 -5.62 -5.67
N GLN A 68 -11.38 -5.71 -4.95
CA GLN A 68 -11.39 -6.30 -3.60
C GLN A 68 -10.97 -7.79 -3.58
N ASP A 69 -11.19 -8.51 -4.68
CA ASP A 69 -10.81 -9.91 -4.88
C ASP A 69 -9.39 -10.09 -5.45
N ASP A 70 -8.65 -9.00 -5.68
CA ASP A 70 -7.30 -9.06 -6.22
C ASP A 70 -6.34 -9.73 -5.22
N PRO A 71 -5.63 -10.80 -5.64
CA PRO A 71 -4.70 -11.50 -4.76
C PRO A 71 -3.53 -10.63 -4.27
N LEU A 72 -3.14 -9.58 -5.02
CA LEU A 72 -2.08 -8.65 -4.63
C LEU A 72 -2.49 -7.80 -3.42
N LEU A 73 -3.79 -7.56 -3.24
CA LEU A 73 -4.31 -6.78 -2.11
C LEU A 73 -4.00 -7.47 -0.77
N LYS A 74 -3.93 -8.81 -0.74
CA LYS A 74 -3.56 -9.59 0.46
C LYS A 74 -2.10 -9.37 0.90
N LYS A 75 -1.27 -8.82 0.02
CA LYS A 75 0.12 -8.45 0.31
C LYS A 75 0.26 -6.98 0.66
N CYS A 76 -0.84 -6.22 0.66
CA CYS A 76 -0.84 -4.80 0.93
C CYS A 76 -1.38 -4.50 2.33
N ILE A 77 -0.81 -3.48 2.97
CA ILE A 77 -1.36 -2.85 4.17
C ILE A 77 -1.76 -1.43 3.80
N ASP A 78 -3.00 -1.08 4.13
CA ASP A 78 -3.47 0.30 4.18
C ASP A 78 -3.23 0.86 5.60
N PRO A 79 -2.34 1.85 5.77
CA PRO A 79 -2.10 2.49 7.06
C PRO A 79 -3.36 3.12 7.67
N MET A 80 -4.27 3.65 6.86
CA MET A 80 -5.48 4.31 7.34
C MET A 80 -6.49 3.30 7.90
N ASP A 81 -6.68 2.15 7.24
CA ASP A 81 -7.46 1.03 7.81
C ASP A 81 -6.82 0.50 9.11
N ALA A 82 -5.49 0.33 9.14
CA ALA A 82 -4.77 -0.12 10.33
C ALA A 82 -4.92 0.86 11.52
N LEU A 83 -4.86 2.17 11.24
CA LEU A 83 -5.08 3.23 12.22
C LEU A 83 -6.51 3.21 12.73
N ALA A 84 -7.51 3.15 11.84
CA ALA A 84 -8.92 3.12 12.23
C ALA A 84 -9.24 1.92 13.14
N ARG A 85 -8.76 0.72 12.79
CA ARG A 85 -8.94 -0.48 13.63
C ARG A 85 -8.29 -0.34 15.00
N SER A 86 -7.11 0.27 15.05
CA SER A 86 -6.39 0.49 16.32
C SER A 86 -7.14 1.47 17.21
N THR A 87 -7.66 2.56 16.64
CA THR A 87 -8.48 3.54 17.36
C THR A 87 -9.78 2.92 17.90
N ILE A 88 -10.48 2.10 17.11
CA ILE A 88 -11.67 1.38 17.58
C ILE A 88 -11.34 0.46 18.76
N LYS A 89 -10.25 -0.32 18.66
CA LYS A 89 -9.80 -1.21 19.74
C LYS A 89 -9.49 -0.42 21.02
N TRP A 90 -8.80 0.71 20.88
CA TRP A 90 -8.49 1.59 22.01
C TRP A 90 -9.75 2.14 22.68
N ALA A 91 -10.70 2.66 21.89
CA ALA A 91 -11.97 3.19 22.40
C ALA A 91 -12.80 2.13 23.12
N GLN A 92 -12.85 0.90 22.60
CA GLN A 92 -13.55 -0.22 23.24
C GLN A 92 -12.88 -0.65 24.54
N ALA A 93 -11.54 -0.64 24.62
CA ALA A 93 -10.81 -0.96 25.84
C ALA A 93 -11.04 0.11 26.93
N ALA A 94 -11.02 1.39 26.55
CA ALA A 94 -11.29 2.50 27.48
C ALA A 94 -12.74 2.48 28.01
N GLY A 95 -13.70 2.03 27.20
CA GLY A 95 -15.11 1.90 27.61
C GLY A 95 -15.41 0.71 28.53
N LYS A 96 -14.60 -0.35 28.49
CA LYS A 96 -14.75 -1.56 29.33
C LYS A 96 -14.11 -1.44 30.73
N GLY A 97 -13.44 -0.33 31.02
CA GLY A 97 -12.84 -0.03 32.33
C GLY A 97 -13.73 0.78 33.28
N LYS A 98 -15.04 0.83 33.04
CA LYS A 98 -16.04 1.46 33.92
C LYS A 98 -16.99 0.40 34.49
#